data_AF-A0A3C1PW21-F1
#
_entry.id   AF-A0A3C1PW21-F1
#
_cell.length_a   1.000
_cell.length_b   1.000
_cell.length_c   1.000
_cell.angle_alpha   90.00
_cell.angle_beta   90.00
_cell.angle_gamma   90.00
#
_symmetry.space_group_name_H-M   'P 1'
#
loop_
_entity.id
_entity.type
_entity.pdbx_description
1 polymer ?
#
loop_
_entity_poly.entity_id
_entity_poly.type
_entity_poly.pdbx_seq_one_letter_code
_entity_poly.pdbx_strand_id
1 'polypeptide(L)' 'DFGVKRNILRMLADRGCDLTVVPATTPASDILAMNPDGVFLSNGPGDPEPCSYA' A
#
# COMPACT_ATOMS: atom_id res chain seq x y z
N ASP A 1 1.19 3.65 -2.05
CA ASP A 1 0.03 4.06 -2.86
C ASP A 1 0.50 4.13 -4.29
N PHE A 2 0.02 3.20 -5.11
CA PHE A 2 0.32 3.12 -6.54
C PHE A 2 -0.79 3.79 -7.39
N GLY A 3 -1.82 4.38 -6.78
CA GLY A 3 -3.07 4.78 -7.43
C GLY A 3 -4.26 4.00 -6.88
N VAL A 4 -4.30 3.80 -5.56
CA VAL A 4 -5.32 2.99 -4.89
C VAL A 4 -6.70 3.61 -5.08
N LYS A 5 -7.68 2.80 -5.49
CA LYS A 5 -9.08 3.25 -5.47
C LYS A 5 -9.46 3.47 -4.01
N ARG A 6 -9.84 4.71 -3.65
CA ARG A 6 -10.30 5.10 -2.30
C ARG A 6 -11.33 4.16 -1.69
N ASN A 7 -12.08 3.43 -2.52
CA ASN A 7 -13.06 2.45 -2.08
C ASN A 7 -12.45 1.24 -1.35
N ILE A 8 -11.22 0.82 -1.72
CA ILE A 8 -10.53 -0.30 -1.05
C ILE A 8 -10.12 0.09 0.36
N LEU A 9 -9.54 1.29 0.53
CA LEU A 9 -9.19 1.82 1.84
C LEU A 9 -10.43 1.97 2.73
N ARG A 10 -11.55 2.44 2.16
CA ARG A 10 -12.82 2.52 2.87
C ARG A 10 -13.32 1.15 3.33
N MET A 11 -13.28 0.14 2.46
CA MET A 11 -13.71 -1.22 2.82
C MET A 11 -12.84 -1.88 3.88
N LEU A 12 -11.54 -1.56 3.93
CA LEU A 12 -10.62 -2.05 4.95
C LEU A 12 -10.84 -1.30 6.28
N ALA A 13 -11.02 0.02 6.23
CA ALA A 13 -11.35 0.82 7.42
C ALA A 13 -12.69 0.42 8.05
N ASP A 14 -13.72 0.13 7.23
CA ASP A 14 -15.03 -0.35 7.69
C ASP A 14 -14.95 -1.72 8.40
N ARG A 15 -13.89 -2.50 8.15
CA ARG A 15 -13.61 -3.77 8.84
C ARG A 15 -12.82 -3.60 10.13
N GLY A 16 -12.54 -2.36 10.53
CA GLY A 16 -11.77 -2.04 11.74
C GLY A 16 -10.25 -2.15 11.57
N CYS A 17 -9.75 -2.18 10.33
CA CYS A 17 -8.31 -2.12 10.09
C CYS A 17 -7.80 -0.68 10.25
N ASP A 18 -6.78 -0.50 11.08
CA ASP A 18 -6.00 0.74 11.08
C ASP A 18 -5.05 0.72 9.86
N LEU A 19 -5.10 1.77 9.05
CA LEU A 19 -4.47 1.79 7.73
C LEU A 19 -3.44 2.90 7.63
N THR A 20 -2.17 2.50 7.54
CA THR A 20 -1.06 3.41 7.25
C THR A 20 -0.75 3.38 5.76
N VAL A 21 -1.11 4.45 5.05
CA VAL A 21 -0.84 4.58 3.61
C VAL A 21 0.55 5.20 3.41
N VAL A 22 1.49 4.39 2.91
CA VAL A 22 2.85 4.83 2.56
C VAL A 22 3.01 5.01 1.04
N PRO A 23 3.90 5.90 0.56
CA PRO A 23 4.26 5.99 -0.86
C PRO A 23 4.70 4.65 -1.46
N ALA A 24 4.53 4.48 -2.77
CA ALA A 24 5.13 3.36 -3.51
C ALA A 24 6.65 3.30 -3.35
N THR A 25 7.25 4.49 -3.18
CA THR A 25 8.68 4.67 -2.98
C THR A 25 9.14 4.47 -1.53
N THR A 26 8.44 3.68 -0.73
CA THR A 26 8.83 3.38 0.64
C THR A 26 9.54 2.03 0.68
N PRO A 27 10.77 1.95 1.22
CA PRO A 27 11.51 0.69 1.21
C PRO A 27 10.86 -0.31 2.17
N ALA A 28 10.95 -1.59 1.83
CA ALA A 28 10.37 -2.67 2.63
C ALA A 28 10.89 -2.69 4.07
N SER A 29 12.14 -2.25 4.30
CA SER A 29 12.73 -2.12 5.64
C SER A 29 11.92 -1.21 6.56
N ASP A 30 11.45 -0.08 6.04
CA ASP A 30 10.72 0.91 6.81
C ASP A 30 9.29 0.42 7.08
N ILE A 31 8.70 -0.29 6.11
CA ILE A 31 7.38 -0.92 6.26
C ILE A 31 7.44 -2.01 7.34
N LEU A 32 8.47 -2.87 7.31
CA LEU A 32 8.65 -3.91 8.32
C LEU A 32 8.94 -3.31 9.71
N ALA A 33 9.67 -2.20 9.80
CA ALA A 33 9.93 -1.49 11.05
C ALA A 33 8.67 -0.91 11.69
N MET A 34 7.61 -0.66 10.91
CA MET A 34 6.30 -0.24 11.42
C MET A 34 5.51 -1.37 12.10
N ASN A 35 6.04 -2.60 12.11
CA ASN A 35 5.39 -3.79 12.69
C ASN A 35 3.93 -3.98 12.21
N PRO A 36 3.65 -3.96 10.89
CA PRO A 36 2.29 -4.08 10.38
C PRO A 36 1.76 -5.51 10.56
N ASP A 37 0.48 -5.65 10.89
CA ASP A 37 -0.22 -6.94 10.89
C ASP A 37 -0.37 -7.54 9.47
N GLY A 38 -0.25 -6.71 8.44
CA GLY A 38 -0.28 -7.12 7.04
C GLY A 38 0.07 -6.00 6.09
N VAL A 39 0.64 -6.35 4.92
CA VAL A 39 1.01 -5.40 3.87
C VAL A 39 0.04 -5.53 2.70
N PHE A 40 -0.59 -4.41 2.32
CA PHE A 40 -1.49 -4.35 1.18
C PHE A 40 -0.84 -3.57 0.03
N LEU A 41 -0.57 -4.26 -1.08
CA LEU A 41 -0.08 -3.65 -2.31
C LEU A 41 -1.28 -3.13 -3.11
N SER A 42 -1.47 -1.81 -3.10
CA SER A 42 -2.57 -1.19 -3.84
C SER A 42 -2.42 -1.36 -5.34
N ASN A 43 -3.54 -1.44 -6.04
CA ASN A 43 -3.56 -1.31 -7.50
C ASN A 43 -2.93 0.03 -7.94
N GLY A 44 -2.27 0.05 -9.10
CA GLY A 44 -1.84 1.28 -9.77
C GLY A 44 -2.27 1.31 -11.24
N PRO A 45 -2.30 2.48 -11.89
CA PRO A 45 -2.50 2.56 -13.33
C PRO A 45 -1.18 2.23 -14.06
N GLY A 46 -1.20 1.20 -14.90
CA GLY A 46 -0.07 0.83 -15.77
C GLY A 46 0.55 -0.54 -15.47
N ASP A 47 1.35 -1.03 -16.43
CA ASP A 47 2.10 -2.29 -16.33
C ASP A 47 3.22 -2.19 -15.27
N PRO A 48 3.49 -3.27 -14.51
CA PRO A 48 4.53 -3.30 -13.47
C PRO A 48 5.97 -3.32 -14.01
N GLU A 49 6.17 -3.46 -15.32
CA GLU A 49 7.49 -3.65 -15.94
C GLU A 49 8.48 -2.46 -15.89
N PRO A 50 8.09 -1.17 -15.80
CA PRO A 50 9.05 -0.06 -15.75
C PRO A 50 9.16 0.60 -14.37
N CYS A 51 8.73 -0.06 -13.28
CA CYS A 51 8.91 0.50 -11.94
C CYS A 51 10.28 0.13 -11.38
N SER A 52 11.30 0.96 -11.62
CA SER A 52 12.62 0.88 -10.97
C SER A 52 12.61 1.30 -9.49
N TYR A 53 11.46 1.18 -8.84
CA TYR A 53 11.28 1.27 -7.41
C TYR A 53 10.34 0.12 -7.00
N ALA A 54 10.90 -1.07 -6.91
CA ALA A 54 10.36 -2.25 -6.24
C ALA A 54 11.52 -3.20 -5.98
#